data_AF-A0A8K0P9J1-F1
#
_entry.id   AF-A0A8K0P9J1-F1
#
_cell.length_a   1.000
_cell.length_b   1.000
_cell.length_c   1.000
_cell.angle_alpha   90.00
_cell.angle_beta   90.00
_cell.angle_gamma   90.00
#
_symmetry.space_group_name_H-M   'P 1'
#
loop_
_entity.id
_entity.type
_entity.pdbx_description
1 polymer ?
#
loop_
_entity_poly.entity_id
_entity_poly.type
_entity_poly.pdbx_seq_one_letter_code
_entity_poly.pdbx_strand_id
1 'polypeptide(L)'
;MTMWTQNGRYSTTLEINCASVEQSLAVQKEAVEHALSCSPNTTIACKKFHLSANACLTPVCAVHGVAVTTVEGIGNVKKLHPVQERIAKAHGSQCGFCTPGIVMSMYSLLRSNSQRSPTMDDLEVAFQGNLCRCTGYRPIIEGFRTFTEEWNNSILNGVANGTCSGYSRNGCCKEGKDFPNGCCTNEEEILFNPSKFTPYDPSQEPIFPPELQLSSELNHQFLKVSGQRVTWYRPTTLNQLLTLKKTYPQARIIVGNTEVGVEVKFKSCVYPVLIHPTQVKELTQVSYSNEGINFGSSVTLDEIDSILKKEIKKL
;
A
#
# COMPACT_ATOMS: atom_id res chain seq x y z
N MET A 1 -22.99 -10.31 -6.46
CA MET A 1 -22.58 -10.19 -5.04
C MET A 1 -21.07 -10.06 -5.00
N THR A 2 -20.52 -9.12 -4.24
CA THR A 2 -19.06 -8.96 -4.10
C THR A 2 -18.56 -9.82 -2.95
N MET A 3 -17.53 -10.64 -3.19
CA MET A 3 -16.90 -11.50 -2.18
C MET A 3 -15.45 -11.05 -1.97
N TRP A 4 -15.07 -10.81 -0.72
CA TRP A 4 -13.76 -10.31 -0.32
C TRP A 4 -13.51 -10.65 1.15
N THR A 5 -12.29 -10.43 1.65
CA THR A 5 -11.98 -10.64 3.08
C THR A 5 -11.48 -9.38 3.74
N GLN A 6 -11.84 -9.18 5.00
CA GLN A 6 -11.29 -8.14 5.86
C GLN A 6 -10.62 -8.79 7.06
N ASN A 7 -9.31 -8.55 7.24
CA ASN A 7 -8.53 -9.13 8.35
C ASN A 7 -8.73 -10.66 8.48
N GLY A 8 -8.76 -11.36 7.34
CA GLY A 8 -8.98 -12.82 7.27
C GLY A 8 -10.42 -13.28 7.49
N ARG A 9 -11.40 -12.38 7.68
CA ARG A 9 -12.83 -12.72 7.79
C ARG A 9 -13.56 -12.42 6.49
N TYR A 10 -14.44 -13.32 6.07
CA TYR A 10 -15.24 -13.10 4.85
C TYR A 10 -16.25 -11.98 5.04
N SER A 11 -16.39 -11.19 3.98
CA SER A 11 -17.45 -10.22 3.84
C SER A 11 -18.11 -10.40 2.47
N THR A 12 -19.43 -10.30 2.47
CA THR A 12 -20.21 -10.30 1.25
C THR A 12 -21.09 -9.07 1.21
N THR A 13 -20.96 -8.28 0.15
CA THR A 13 -21.72 -7.03 0.01
C THR A 13 -22.65 -7.13 -1.18
N LEU A 14 -23.93 -6.83 -0.94
CA LEU A 14 -25.01 -6.88 -1.94
C LEU A 14 -25.39 -5.49 -2.47
N GLU A 15 -25.08 -4.41 -1.75
CA GLU A 15 -25.46 -3.05 -2.14
C GLU A 15 -24.28 -2.19 -2.57
N ILE A 16 -24.43 -1.51 -3.71
CA ILE A 16 -23.59 -0.36 -4.09
C ILE A 16 -24.13 0.86 -3.35
N ASN A 17 -23.90 0.95 -2.05
CA ASN A 17 -23.70 2.28 -1.52
C ASN A 17 -22.29 2.68 -1.93
N CYS A 18 -22.11 3.89 -2.45
CA CYS A 18 -20.81 4.54 -2.64
C CYS A 18 -20.06 4.76 -1.31
N ALA A 19 -20.29 3.91 -0.32
CA ALA A 19 -19.32 3.59 0.69
C ALA A 19 -18.04 3.14 -0.04
N SER A 20 -17.07 4.04 -0.07
CA SER A 20 -15.70 3.63 0.19
C SER A 20 -15.69 2.58 1.32
N VAL A 21 -14.70 1.69 1.34
CA VAL A 21 -14.51 0.74 2.45
C VAL A 21 -14.65 1.44 3.84
N GLU A 22 -14.35 2.73 3.85
CA GLU A 22 -14.56 3.77 4.87
C GLU A 22 -15.92 3.83 5.61
N GLN A 23 -17.10 3.51 5.04
CA GLN A 23 -18.33 3.56 5.87
C GLN A 23 -18.40 2.44 6.92
N SER A 24 -17.54 1.42 6.80
CA SER A 24 -17.43 0.34 7.79
C SER A 24 -16.21 0.49 8.70
N LEU A 25 -15.21 1.28 8.30
CA LEU A 25 -13.88 1.31 8.90
C LEU A 25 -13.32 2.72 8.88
N ALA A 26 -13.10 3.32 10.05
CA ALA A 26 -12.46 4.63 10.19
C ALA A 26 -10.95 4.58 9.90
N VAL A 27 -10.55 3.98 8.76
CA VAL A 27 -9.17 3.67 8.40
C VAL A 27 -8.76 4.47 7.16
N GLN A 28 -7.71 5.28 7.28
CA GLN A 28 -7.24 6.15 6.19
C GLN A 28 -6.55 5.38 5.04
N LYS A 29 -5.90 4.25 5.34
CA LYS A 29 -5.22 3.39 4.37
C LYS A 29 -5.31 1.92 4.75
N GLU A 30 -5.42 1.06 3.74
CA GLU A 30 -5.48 -0.39 3.89
C GLU A 30 -4.38 -1.05 3.07
N ALA A 31 -3.87 -2.18 3.56
CA ALA A 31 -3.04 -3.06 2.75
C ALA A 31 -3.96 -4.00 1.96
N VAL A 32 -3.90 -3.88 0.65
CA VAL A 32 -4.68 -4.66 -0.31
C VAL A 32 -3.74 -5.73 -0.89
N GLU A 33 -4.11 -6.98 -0.69
CA GLU A 33 -3.42 -8.12 -1.27
C GLU A 33 -4.28 -8.74 -2.36
N HIS A 34 -3.70 -8.88 -3.54
CA HIS A 34 -4.36 -9.48 -4.70
C HIS A 34 -3.53 -10.66 -5.20
N ALA A 35 -4.21 -11.76 -5.52
CA ALA A 35 -3.62 -12.89 -6.23
C ALA A 35 -3.91 -12.72 -7.72
N LEU A 36 -2.97 -12.16 -8.50
CA LEU A 36 -3.11 -12.14 -9.95
C LEU A 36 -3.06 -13.59 -10.46
N SER A 37 -4.08 -13.97 -11.23
CA SER A 37 -4.17 -15.25 -11.94
C SER A 37 -3.03 -15.39 -12.96
N CYS A 38 -2.36 -16.54 -12.97
CA CYS A 38 -1.37 -16.95 -13.96
C CYS A 38 -1.80 -16.66 -15.40
N SER A 39 -0.93 -16.01 -16.19
CA SER A 39 -0.96 -16.13 -17.64
C SER A 39 -0.18 -17.39 -18.03
N PRO A 40 -0.75 -18.34 -18.80
CA PRO A 40 -0.06 -19.58 -19.18
C PRO A 40 1.18 -19.37 -20.06
N ASN A 41 1.41 -18.15 -20.58
CA ASN A 41 2.52 -17.81 -21.49
C ASN A 41 3.63 -16.98 -20.86
N THR A 42 3.64 -16.78 -19.54
CA THR A 42 4.74 -16.11 -18.82
C THR A 42 5.25 -17.01 -17.71
N THR A 43 6.56 -17.27 -17.69
CA THR A 43 7.31 -18.06 -16.68
C THR A 43 7.29 -17.47 -15.25
N ILE A 44 6.37 -16.55 -14.95
CA ILE A 44 6.27 -15.86 -13.67
C ILE A 44 5.27 -16.64 -12.80
N ALA A 45 5.79 -17.35 -11.80
CA ALA A 45 4.99 -17.96 -10.73
C ALA A 45 3.99 -16.95 -10.13
N CYS A 46 2.80 -17.40 -9.69
CA CYS A 46 1.79 -16.59 -8.99
C CYS A 46 2.43 -15.69 -7.92
N LYS A 47 2.74 -14.44 -8.27
CA LYS A 47 3.39 -13.50 -7.38
C LYS A 47 2.29 -12.74 -6.64
N LYS A 48 2.11 -13.06 -5.37
CA LYS A 48 1.30 -12.26 -4.44
C LYS A 48 1.95 -10.89 -4.33
N PHE A 49 1.16 -9.83 -4.45
CA PHE A 49 1.63 -8.47 -4.27
C PHE A 49 0.76 -7.74 -3.25
N HIS A 50 1.41 -6.91 -2.46
CA HIS A 50 0.79 -6.09 -1.43
C HIS A 50 0.91 -4.63 -1.85
N LEU A 51 -0.20 -3.90 -1.74
CA LEU A 51 -0.24 -2.47 -2.02
C LEU A 51 -0.96 -1.75 -0.90
N SER A 52 -0.54 -0.53 -0.59
CA SER A 52 -1.35 0.36 0.23
C SER A 52 -2.34 1.13 -0.65
N ALA A 53 -3.61 1.13 -0.29
CA ALA A 53 -4.64 1.91 -0.97
C ALA A 53 -5.36 2.84 0.00
N ASN A 54 -5.83 3.99 -0.50
CA ASN A 54 -6.70 4.88 0.27
C ASN A 54 -8.11 4.28 0.27
N ALA A 55 -8.58 3.87 1.46
CA ALA A 55 -9.89 3.25 1.63
C ALA A 55 -11.02 4.18 1.14
N CYS A 56 -10.88 5.48 1.37
CA CYS A 56 -11.83 6.54 1.01
C CYS A 56 -12.14 6.67 -0.49
N LEU A 57 -11.28 6.16 -1.35
CA LEU A 57 -11.45 6.20 -2.81
C LEU A 57 -11.62 4.80 -3.39
N THR A 58 -11.53 3.74 -2.59
CA THR A 58 -11.60 2.35 -3.05
C THR A 58 -13.04 1.85 -2.93
N PRO A 59 -13.77 1.66 -4.05
CA PRO A 59 -15.14 1.15 -3.99
C PRO A 59 -15.13 -0.32 -3.57
N VAL A 60 -16.08 -0.75 -2.73
CA VAL A 60 -16.20 -2.16 -2.31
C VAL A 60 -16.34 -3.11 -3.51
N CYS A 61 -16.94 -2.66 -4.62
CA CYS A 61 -17.05 -3.46 -5.84
C CYS A 61 -15.71 -3.73 -6.55
N ALA A 62 -14.68 -2.91 -6.28
CA ALA A 62 -13.34 -3.08 -6.84
C ALA A 62 -12.51 -4.12 -6.06
N VAL A 63 -12.87 -4.43 -4.80
CA VAL A 63 -12.14 -5.41 -3.97
C VAL A 63 -12.69 -6.84 -4.09
N HIS A 64 -13.49 -7.12 -5.11
CA HIS A 64 -13.96 -8.49 -5.37
C HIS A 64 -12.79 -9.44 -5.65
N GLY A 65 -12.67 -10.51 -4.86
CA GLY A 65 -11.57 -11.48 -4.94
C GLY A 65 -10.28 -11.04 -4.23
N VAL A 66 -10.35 -9.97 -3.44
CA VAL A 66 -9.19 -9.31 -2.84
C VAL A 66 -9.20 -9.46 -1.31
N ALA A 67 -8.01 -9.53 -0.72
CA ALA A 67 -7.84 -9.52 0.74
C ALA A 67 -7.46 -8.12 1.23
N VAL A 68 -8.31 -7.56 2.10
CA VAL A 68 -8.11 -6.26 2.73
C VAL A 68 -7.60 -6.46 4.15
N THR A 69 -6.49 -5.80 4.46
CA THR A 69 -5.88 -5.77 5.79
C THR A 69 -5.88 -4.34 6.33
N THR A 70 -6.37 -4.18 7.55
CA THR A 70 -6.42 -2.91 8.30
C THR A 70 -5.45 -2.95 9.48
N VAL A 71 -5.34 -1.85 10.23
CA VAL A 71 -4.41 -1.74 11.36
C VAL A 71 -4.72 -2.78 12.46
N GLU A 72 -5.99 -3.15 12.63
CA GLU A 72 -6.44 -4.17 13.57
C GLU A 72 -6.10 -5.59 13.09
N GLY A 73 -5.89 -5.77 11.78
CA GLY A 73 -5.56 -7.06 11.18
C GLY A 73 -4.13 -7.51 11.42
N ILE A 74 -3.21 -6.57 11.68
CA ILE A 74 -1.78 -6.89 11.87
C ILE A 74 -1.40 -7.05 13.35
N GLY A 75 -2.22 -6.54 14.27
CA GLY A 75 -1.93 -6.57 15.70
C GLY A 75 -2.90 -5.73 16.52
N ASN A 76 -2.82 -5.89 17.85
CA ASN A 76 -3.65 -5.17 18.81
C ASN A 76 -2.89 -4.94 20.12
N VAL A 77 -3.53 -4.30 21.11
CA VAL A 77 -2.91 -3.96 22.40
C VAL A 77 -2.35 -5.17 23.19
N LYS A 78 -2.85 -6.40 22.95
CA LYS A 78 -2.32 -7.62 23.59
C LYS A 78 -1.07 -8.14 22.90
N LYS A 79 -0.97 -7.98 21.58
CA LYS A 79 0.16 -8.39 20.76
C LYS A 79 0.33 -7.38 19.63
N LEU A 80 1.24 -6.43 19.84
CA LEU A 80 1.55 -5.41 18.84
C LEU A 80 2.38 -6.02 17.71
N HIS A 81 2.08 -5.60 16.48
CA HIS A 81 2.98 -5.81 15.37
C HIS A 81 4.27 -5.00 15.59
N PRO A 82 5.47 -5.47 15.16
CA PRO A 82 6.70 -4.69 15.27
C PRO A 82 6.57 -3.26 14.72
N VAL A 83 5.81 -3.07 13.63
CA VAL A 83 5.54 -1.72 13.09
C VAL A 83 4.76 -0.85 14.10
N GLN A 84 3.73 -1.39 14.75
CA GLN A 84 2.94 -0.68 15.76
C GLN A 84 3.78 -0.37 17.01
N GLU A 85 4.60 -1.33 17.44
CA GLU A 85 5.49 -1.17 18.59
C GLU A 85 6.51 -0.05 18.37
N ARG A 86 7.21 -0.06 17.23
CA ARG A 86 8.32 0.87 16.99
C ARG A 86 7.84 2.31 16.85
N ILE A 87 6.73 2.56 16.16
CA ILE A 87 6.19 3.93 16.06
C ILE A 87 5.73 4.46 17.42
N ALA A 88 5.16 3.60 18.27
CA ALA A 88 4.72 4.01 19.61
C ALA A 88 5.92 4.29 20.53
N LYS A 89 6.87 3.36 20.62
CA LYS A 89 8.05 3.49 21.49
C LYS A 89 9.04 4.57 21.04
N ALA A 90 9.07 4.90 19.75
CA ALA A 90 9.90 5.99 19.22
C ALA A 90 9.25 7.38 19.32
N HIS A 91 8.12 7.51 20.03
CA HIS A 91 7.36 8.76 20.16
C HIS A 91 6.84 9.30 18.82
N GLY A 92 6.60 8.41 17.86
CA GLY A 92 6.07 8.70 16.53
C GLY A 92 4.55 8.91 16.49
N SER A 93 3.88 8.92 17.65
CA SER A 93 2.45 9.18 17.78
C SER A 93 2.17 10.17 18.91
N GLN A 94 1.44 11.24 18.60
CA GLN A 94 0.97 12.24 19.57
C GLN A 94 -0.56 12.19 19.68
N CYS A 95 -1.28 12.86 18.77
CA CYS A 95 -2.75 12.80 18.74
C CYS A 95 -3.31 11.45 18.25
N GLY A 96 -2.46 10.58 17.69
CA GLY A 96 -2.84 9.23 17.22
C GLY A 96 -3.59 9.15 15.89
N PHE A 97 -4.18 10.24 15.39
CA PHE A 97 -5.13 10.17 14.27
C PHE A 97 -4.53 9.66 12.95
N CYS A 98 -3.31 10.08 12.62
CA CYS A 98 -2.60 9.64 11.41
C CYS A 98 -1.88 8.30 11.58
N THR A 99 -1.76 7.79 12.81
CA THR A 99 -0.93 6.62 13.12
C THR A 99 -1.38 5.36 12.40
N PRO A 100 -2.69 5.03 12.29
CA PRO A 100 -3.13 3.87 11.52
C PRO A 100 -2.69 3.89 10.05
N GLY A 101 -2.85 5.02 9.35
CA GLY A 101 -2.45 5.15 7.94
C GLY A 101 -0.94 5.00 7.74
N ILE A 102 -0.16 5.59 8.64
CA ILE A 102 1.31 5.50 8.64
C ILE A 102 1.77 4.06 8.93
N VAL A 103 1.16 3.39 9.91
CA VAL A 103 1.43 1.98 10.22
C VAL A 103 1.13 1.10 9.01
N MET A 104 0.01 1.30 8.33
CA MET A 104 -0.36 0.49 7.16
C MET A 104 0.55 0.74 5.95
N SER A 105 1.04 1.97 5.75
CA SER A 105 2.05 2.25 4.71
C SER A 105 3.38 1.55 5.00
N MET A 106 3.87 1.60 6.24
CA MET A 106 5.10 0.89 6.61
C MET A 106 4.93 -0.62 6.53
N TYR A 107 3.79 -1.13 6.99
CA TYR A 107 3.43 -2.54 6.89
C TYR A 107 3.43 -3.03 5.44
N SER A 108 2.73 -2.31 4.54
CA SER A 108 2.71 -2.66 3.12
C SER A 108 4.11 -2.64 2.52
N LEU A 109 4.96 -1.67 2.88
CA LEU A 109 6.35 -1.62 2.41
C LEU A 109 7.14 -2.87 2.80
N LEU A 110 7.04 -3.30 4.07
CA LEU A 110 7.72 -4.51 4.56
C LEU A 110 7.21 -5.78 3.86
N ARG A 111 5.90 -5.85 3.58
CA ARG A 111 5.29 -6.99 2.87
C ARG A 111 5.70 -7.03 1.40
N SER A 112 5.79 -5.88 0.73
CA SER A 112 6.19 -5.79 -0.68
C SER A 112 7.69 -6.07 -0.88
N ASN A 113 8.53 -5.73 0.10
CA ASN A 113 9.96 -6.01 0.11
C ASN A 113 10.33 -7.30 0.85
N SER A 114 9.55 -8.37 0.77
CA SER A 114 9.79 -9.58 1.58
C SER A 114 11.15 -10.28 1.35
N GLN A 115 11.89 -9.92 0.29
CA GLN A 115 13.19 -10.50 -0.07
C GLN A 115 14.40 -9.66 0.36
N ARG A 116 14.19 -8.41 0.83
CA ARG A 116 15.26 -7.50 1.24
C ARG A 116 14.80 -6.54 2.33
N SER A 117 15.73 -5.95 3.07
CA SER A 117 15.35 -4.80 3.91
C SER A 117 15.03 -3.59 3.01
N PRO A 118 14.00 -2.78 3.36
CA PRO A 118 13.75 -1.52 2.67
C PRO A 118 14.94 -0.56 2.83
N THR A 119 15.12 0.37 1.89
CA THR A 119 16.07 1.48 2.04
C THR A 119 15.38 2.68 2.69
N MET A 120 16.14 3.71 3.04
CA MET A 120 15.59 4.99 3.47
C MET A 120 14.76 5.66 2.35
N ASP A 121 15.19 5.54 1.10
CA ASP A 121 14.45 6.08 -0.05
C ASP A 121 13.07 5.39 -0.19
N ASP A 122 13.01 4.06 -0.01
CA ASP A 122 11.75 3.33 -0.02
C ASP A 122 10.80 3.84 1.08
N LEU A 123 11.35 4.11 2.26
CA LEU A 123 10.63 4.61 3.43
C LEU A 123 10.06 6.02 3.18
N GLU A 124 10.84 6.91 2.58
CA GLU A 124 10.38 8.25 2.19
C GLU A 124 9.24 8.19 1.16
N VAL A 125 9.39 7.36 0.12
CA VAL A 125 8.36 7.15 -0.91
C VAL A 125 7.06 6.62 -0.29
N ALA A 126 7.15 5.63 0.61
CA ALA A 126 5.98 5.05 1.27
C ALA A 126 5.18 6.07 2.10
N PHE A 127 5.83 7.13 2.60
CA PHE A 127 5.18 8.15 3.43
C PHE A 127 4.74 9.43 2.70
N GLN A 128 5.02 9.59 1.40
CA GLN A 128 4.59 10.77 0.63
C GLN A 128 3.08 11.05 0.71
N GLY A 129 2.27 9.99 0.82
CA GLY A 129 0.82 10.10 0.95
C GLY A 129 0.31 10.09 2.40
N ASN A 130 1.14 10.31 3.42
CA ASN A 130 0.75 10.31 4.82
C ASN A 130 1.06 11.66 5.48
N LEU A 131 0.03 12.33 5.99
CA LEU A 131 0.17 13.64 6.62
C LEU A 131 0.12 13.54 8.14
N CYS A 132 1.11 14.13 8.81
CA CYS A 132 1.13 14.30 10.25
C CYS A 132 1.36 15.77 10.63
N ARG A 133 0.47 16.32 11.46
CA ARG A 133 0.57 17.71 11.92
C ARG A 133 1.28 17.86 13.26
N CYS A 134 1.34 16.79 14.06
CA CYS A 134 1.79 16.85 15.44
C CYS A 134 3.28 16.53 15.62
N THR A 135 3.79 15.49 14.96
CA THR A 135 5.11 14.93 15.26
C THR A 135 6.27 15.60 14.55
N GLY A 136 6.01 16.36 13.48
CA GLY A 136 7.06 16.87 12.60
C GLY A 136 7.83 15.76 11.86
N TYR A 137 7.25 14.56 11.74
CA TYR A 137 7.79 13.35 11.09
C TYR A 137 9.06 12.74 11.68
N ARG A 138 9.98 13.52 12.26
CA ARG A 138 11.25 13.03 12.81
C ARG A 138 11.13 11.74 13.62
N PRO A 139 10.30 11.65 14.68
CA PRO A 139 10.23 10.43 15.49
C PRO A 139 9.60 9.22 14.75
N ILE A 140 8.79 9.46 13.72
CA ILE A 140 8.22 8.40 12.87
C ILE A 140 9.32 7.79 12.02
N ILE A 141 10.08 8.64 11.33
CA ILE A 141 11.21 8.22 10.50
C ILE A 141 12.28 7.55 11.35
N GLU A 142 12.61 8.11 12.53
CA GLU A 142 13.58 7.50 13.45
C GLU A 142 13.14 6.14 14.00
N GLY A 143 11.84 5.95 14.29
CA GLY A 143 11.32 4.65 14.68
C GLY A 143 11.42 3.63 13.57
N PHE A 144 11.06 4.01 12.34
CA PHE A 144 11.00 3.08 11.21
C PHE A 144 12.32 2.86 10.47
N ARG A 145 13.30 3.77 10.59
CA ARG A 145 14.65 3.56 10.06
C ARG A 145 15.25 2.26 10.58
N THR A 146 14.83 1.82 11.77
CA THR A 146 15.29 0.55 12.38
C THR A 146 14.90 -0.71 11.59
N PHE A 147 14.05 -0.59 10.57
CA PHE A 147 13.75 -1.66 9.62
C PHE A 147 14.61 -1.61 8.35
N THR A 148 15.40 -0.56 8.13
CA THR A 148 16.08 -0.35 6.86
C THR A 148 17.44 -1.02 6.78
N GLU A 149 17.91 -1.24 5.55
CA GLU A 149 19.22 -1.83 5.27
C GLU A 149 20.36 -1.00 5.87
N GLU A 150 20.28 0.33 5.77
CA GLU A 150 21.28 1.26 6.29
C GLU A 150 21.40 1.14 7.81
N TRP A 151 20.28 0.92 8.51
CA TRP A 151 20.29 0.67 9.93
C TRP A 151 20.99 -0.64 10.25
N ASN A 152 20.60 -1.74 9.59
CA ASN A 152 21.21 -3.05 9.79
C ASN A 152 22.74 -3.00 9.58
N ASN A 153 23.18 -2.31 8.53
CA ASN A 153 24.60 -2.10 8.24
C ASN A 153 25.30 -1.25 9.31
N SER A 154 24.65 -0.21 9.85
CA SER A 154 25.23 0.60 10.92
C SER A 154 25.40 -0.16 12.24
N ILE A 155 24.49 -1.10 12.54
CA ILE A 155 24.62 -2.01 13.69
C ILE A 155 25.82 -2.95 13.49
N LEU A 156 25.94 -3.57 12.31
CA LEU A 156 27.05 -4.48 11.99
C LEU A 156 28.42 -3.79 12.05
N ASN A 157 28.48 -2.50 11.72
CA ASN A 157 29.70 -1.70 11.76
C ASN A 157 30.00 -1.07 13.14
N GLY A 158 29.25 -1.41 14.19
CA GLY A 158 29.52 -0.97 15.56
C GLY A 158 29.20 0.51 15.85
N VAL A 159 28.43 1.19 14.99
CA VAL A 159 28.02 2.60 15.16
C VAL A 159 26.70 2.72 15.94
N ALA A 160 26.31 1.63 16.58
CA ALA A 160 25.00 1.43 17.21
C ALA A 160 24.90 2.12 18.57
N ASN A 161 24.86 3.45 18.62
CA ASN A 161 24.27 4.20 19.72
C ASN A 161 24.11 5.67 19.33
N GLY A 162 22.88 6.05 18.98
CA GLY A 162 22.42 7.43 19.09
C GLY A 162 23.21 8.50 18.33
N THR A 163 23.94 8.17 17.26
CA THR A 163 24.61 9.23 16.50
C THR A 163 23.54 10.13 15.89
N CYS A 164 23.69 11.43 16.17
CA CYS A 164 23.03 12.55 15.50
C CYS A 164 23.45 12.60 14.02
N SER A 165 23.30 11.50 13.30
CA SER A 165 23.38 11.45 11.85
C SER A 165 22.02 11.86 11.32
N GLY A 166 21.65 13.11 11.60
CA GLY A 166 20.71 13.80 10.74
C GLY A 166 21.27 13.76 9.32
N TYR A 167 20.40 13.67 8.33
CA TYR A 167 20.75 13.75 6.90
C TYR A 167 21.50 15.05 6.52
N SER A 168 21.77 15.95 7.46
CA SER A 168 22.79 16.98 7.34
C SER A 168 24.18 16.38 7.56
N ARG A 169 25.00 16.36 6.51
CA ARG A 169 26.46 16.20 6.57
C ARG A 169 27.19 17.23 7.46
N ASN A 170 26.46 18.13 8.12
CA ASN A 170 26.98 19.10 9.07
C ASN A 170 26.30 18.88 10.42
N GLY A 171 27.12 18.52 11.42
CA GLY A 171 26.72 18.21 12.78
C GLY A 171 25.76 19.23 13.39
N CYS A 172 24.80 18.72 14.15
CA CYS A 172 23.72 19.49 14.78
C CYS A 172 24.19 20.33 15.99
N CYS A 173 25.46 20.21 16.39
CA CYS A 173 25.99 20.93 17.55
C CYS A 173 26.50 22.32 17.13
N LYS A 174 25.76 23.36 17.50
CA LYS A 174 26.11 24.77 17.23
C LYS A 174 27.25 25.33 18.09
N GLU A 175 28.02 24.47 18.76
CA GLU A 175 29.19 24.87 19.53
C GLU A 175 30.38 23.99 19.13
N GLY A 176 31.33 24.59 18.42
CA GLY A 176 32.54 23.95 17.90
C GLY A 176 33.47 23.45 19.00
N LYS A 177 33.14 22.29 19.56
CA LYS A 177 34.09 21.47 20.31
C LYS A 177 34.30 20.17 19.52
N ASP A 178 35.50 20.02 18.97
CA ASP A 178 35.96 18.79 18.36
C ASP A 178 35.98 17.69 19.42
N PHE A 179 35.00 16.80 19.39
CA PHE A 179 35.02 15.56 20.14
C PHE A 179 35.62 14.47 19.24
N PRO A 180 36.72 13.80 19.65
CA PRO A 180 37.36 12.77 18.83
C PRO A 180 36.50 11.51 18.62
N ASN A 181 35.33 11.42 19.27
CA ASN A 181 34.31 10.37 19.09
C ASN A 181 32.90 10.99 19.05
N GLY A 182 32.63 11.80 18.03
CA GLY A 182 31.44 12.64 17.90
C GLY A 182 30.08 12.02 18.29
N CYS A 183 29.67 12.24 19.54
CA CYS A 183 28.33 12.64 20.01
C CYS A 183 28.37 12.74 21.54
N CYS A 184 27.58 13.64 22.13
CA CYS A 184 27.40 13.75 23.57
C CYS A 184 26.99 12.38 24.17
N THR A 185 27.87 11.74 24.92
CA THR A 185 27.66 10.42 25.54
C THR A 185 27.03 10.55 26.93
N ASN A 186 25.94 11.32 27.06
CA ASN A 186 25.11 11.22 28.26
C ASN A 186 24.02 10.20 27.96
N GLU A 187 24.06 9.03 28.62
CA GLU A 187 23.03 7.99 28.54
C GLU A 187 21.61 8.53 28.87
N GLU A 188 21.54 9.69 29.53
CA GLU A 188 20.32 10.38 29.95
C GLU A 188 19.52 11.04 28.81
N GLU A 189 20.04 11.13 27.58
CA GLU A 189 19.35 11.80 26.44
C GLU A 189 18.73 10.85 25.39
N ILE A 190 18.80 9.52 25.61
CA ILE A 190 18.25 8.54 24.66
C ILE A 190 16.73 8.40 24.82
N LEU A 191 15.97 8.93 23.86
CA LEU A 191 14.50 8.94 23.89
C LEU A 191 13.84 7.54 23.79
N PHE A 192 14.50 6.58 23.13
CA PHE A 192 14.03 5.20 23.02
C PHE A 192 15.20 4.25 22.76
N ASN A 193 15.05 2.97 23.16
CA ASN A 193 16.08 1.96 23.00
C ASN A 193 15.69 0.94 21.90
N PRO A 194 16.34 0.97 20.71
CA PRO A 194 16.04 0.05 19.61
C PRO A 194 16.32 -1.42 19.92
N SER A 195 17.26 -1.72 20.81
CA SER A 195 17.60 -3.10 21.20
C SER A 195 16.47 -3.80 21.95
N LYS A 196 15.50 -3.04 22.48
CA LYS A 196 14.30 -3.56 23.14
C LYS A 196 13.12 -3.76 22.19
N PHE A 197 13.30 -3.55 20.88
CA PHE A 197 12.25 -3.77 19.89
C PHE A 197 12.14 -5.25 19.54
N THR A 198 10.90 -5.69 19.33
CA THR A 198 10.65 -7.04 18.82
C THR A 198 11.23 -7.14 17.40
N PRO A 199 12.00 -8.19 17.09
CA PRO A 199 12.43 -8.46 15.72
C PRO A 199 11.23 -8.63 14.79
N TYR A 200 11.39 -8.21 13.54
CA TYR A 200 10.39 -8.47 12.51
C TYR A 200 10.60 -9.85 11.93
N ASP A 201 9.55 -10.66 11.96
CA ASP A 201 9.55 -12.01 11.38
C ASP A 201 8.47 -12.09 10.28
N PRO A 202 8.86 -12.05 9.00
CA PRO A 202 7.94 -12.16 7.87
C PRO A 202 7.11 -13.44 7.85
N SER A 203 7.54 -14.51 8.55
CA SER A 203 6.83 -15.79 8.59
C SER A 203 5.56 -15.74 9.46
N GLN A 204 5.47 -14.76 10.37
CA GLN A 204 4.36 -14.59 11.30
C GLN A 204 3.24 -13.70 10.76
N GLU A 205 3.37 -13.28 9.51
CA GLU A 205 2.39 -12.44 8.84
C GLU A 205 1.07 -13.19 8.59
N PRO A 206 -0.08 -12.49 8.58
CA PRO A 206 -1.34 -13.09 8.19
C PRO A 206 -1.21 -13.76 6.82
N ILE A 207 -1.57 -15.03 6.78
CA ILE A 207 -1.61 -15.80 5.54
C ILE A 207 -2.67 -15.21 4.61
N PHE A 208 -2.39 -15.23 3.31
CA PHE A 208 -3.42 -14.93 2.32
C PHE A 208 -4.57 -15.96 2.46
N PRO A 209 -5.84 -15.53 2.48
CA PRO A 209 -6.98 -16.43 2.62
C PRO A 209 -6.95 -17.56 1.58
N PRO A 210 -6.85 -18.84 1.99
CA PRO A 210 -6.74 -19.97 1.07
C PRO A 210 -7.88 -20.05 0.05
N GLU A 211 -9.08 -19.63 0.42
CA GLU A 211 -10.30 -19.70 -0.39
C GLU A 211 -10.24 -18.71 -1.56
N LEU A 212 -9.64 -17.53 -1.36
CA LEU A 212 -9.36 -16.59 -2.44
C LEU A 212 -8.26 -17.13 -3.38
N GLN A 213 -7.34 -17.96 -2.85
CA GLN A 213 -6.30 -18.59 -3.65
C GLN A 213 -6.83 -19.76 -4.48
N LEU A 214 -7.81 -20.49 -3.96
CA LEU A 214 -8.39 -21.68 -4.58
C LEU A 214 -9.45 -21.37 -5.63
N SER A 215 -10.04 -20.16 -5.63
CA SER A 215 -11.07 -19.77 -6.58
C SER A 215 -10.52 -18.88 -7.69
N SER A 216 -10.06 -19.49 -8.78
CA SER A 216 -9.71 -18.76 -10.02
C SER A 216 -10.94 -18.09 -10.67
N GLU A 217 -12.14 -18.57 -10.34
CA GLU A 217 -13.42 -18.04 -10.83
C GLU A 217 -13.65 -16.58 -10.41
N LEU A 218 -13.26 -16.19 -9.19
CA LEU A 218 -13.44 -14.82 -8.69
C LEU A 218 -12.66 -13.79 -9.52
N ASN A 219 -11.54 -14.20 -10.14
CA ASN A 219 -10.72 -13.35 -10.98
C ASN A 219 -11.22 -13.27 -12.43
N HIS A 220 -11.85 -14.34 -12.93
CA HIS A 220 -12.25 -14.44 -14.34
C HIS A 220 -13.74 -14.24 -14.62
N GLN A 221 -14.54 -14.01 -13.58
CA GLN A 221 -15.97 -13.76 -13.76
C GLN A 221 -16.29 -12.32 -14.16
N PHE A 222 -17.18 -12.20 -15.13
CA PHE A 222 -17.92 -10.98 -15.39
C PHE A 222 -18.78 -10.64 -14.17
N LEU A 223 -18.59 -9.47 -13.59
CA LEU A 223 -19.37 -9.04 -12.42
C LEU A 223 -20.33 -7.93 -12.80
N LYS A 224 -21.61 -8.10 -12.45
CA LYS A 224 -22.60 -7.02 -12.40
C LYS A 224 -23.07 -6.86 -10.96
N VAL A 225 -22.94 -5.66 -10.42
CA VAL A 225 -23.53 -5.28 -9.14
C VAL A 225 -24.48 -4.11 -9.42
N SER A 226 -25.71 -4.18 -8.92
CA SER A 226 -26.71 -3.12 -9.10
C SER A 226 -27.16 -2.64 -7.74
N GLY A 227 -26.92 -1.36 -7.44
CA GLY A 227 -27.52 -0.67 -6.31
C GLY A 227 -28.73 0.16 -6.75
N GLN A 228 -29.30 0.94 -5.84
CA GLN A 228 -30.47 1.76 -6.12
C GLN A 228 -30.21 2.87 -7.16
N ARG A 229 -28.98 3.42 -7.21
CA ARG A 229 -28.63 4.58 -8.05
C ARG A 229 -27.52 4.32 -9.06
N VAL A 230 -26.71 3.30 -8.85
CA VAL A 230 -25.50 3.02 -9.63
C VAL A 230 -25.46 1.53 -9.95
N THR A 231 -25.07 1.20 -11.18
CA THR A 231 -24.73 -0.15 -11.61
C THR A 231 -23.25 -0.23 -11.98
N TRP A 232 -22.58 -1.22 -11.40
CA TRP A 232 -21.18 -1.53 -11.63
C TRP A 232 -21.04 -2.75 -12.53
N TYR A 233 -20.22 -2.62 -13.57
CA TYR A 233 -19.82 -3.72 -14.42
C TYR A 233 -18.31 -3.95 -14.35
N ARG A 234 -17.89 -5.21 -14.25
CA ARG A 234 -16.48 -5.63 -14.39
C ARG A 234 -16.36 -6.62 -15.54
N PRO A 235 -16.14 -6.15 -16.78
CA PRO A 235 -15.89 -7.02 -17.92
C PRO A 235 -14.54 -7.72 -17.80
N THR A 236 -14.44 -8.90 -18.42
CA THR A 236 -13.22 -9.73 -18.44
C THR A 236 -12.63 -9.87 -19.84
N THR A 237 -13.35 -9.40 -20.86
CA THR A 237 -12.86 -9.37 -22.25
C THR A 237 -13.09 -8.00 -22.88
N LEU A 238 -12.26 -7.66 -23.87
CA LEU A 238 -12.40 -6.42 -24.63
C LEU A 238 -13.77 -6.31 -25.31
N ASN A 239 -14.27 -7.41 -25.88
CA ASN A 239 -15.60 -7.45 -26.52
C ASN A 239 -16.73 -7.08 -25.55
N GLN A 240 -16.68 -7.56 -24.30
CA GLN A 240 -17.66 -7.20 -23.27
C GLN A 240 -17.57 -5.71 -22.92
N LEU A 241 -16.35 -5.18 -22.75
CA LEU A 241 -16.14 -3.75 -22.50
C LEU A 241 -16.70 -2.88 -23.63
N LEU A 242 -16.39 -3.22 -24.89
CA LEU A 242 -16.88 -2.50 -26.07
C LEU A 242 -18.40 -2.58 -26.18
N THR A 243 -18.99 -3.75 -25.92
CA THR A 243 -20.46 -3.92 -25.89
C THR A 243 -21.08 -3.04 -24.82
N LEU A 244 -20.54 -3.02 -23.60
CA LEU A 244 -21.02 -2.16 -22.53
C LEU A 244 -20.90 -0.67 -22.88
N LYS A 245 -19.80 -0.25 -23.50
CA LYS A 245 -19.62 1.14 -23.97
C LYS A 245 -20.56 1.51 -25.10
N LYS A 246 -20.91 0.57 -25.98
CA LYS A 246 -21.92 0.77 -27.03
C LYS A 246 -23.33 0.89 -26.43
N THR A 247 -23.68 0.03 -25.48
CA THR A 247 -24.99 0.06 -24.80
C THR A 247 -25.13 1.26 -23.87
N TYR A 248 -24.06 1.64 -23.18
CA TYR A 248 -24.02 2.78 -22.27
C TYR A 248 -22.90 3.77 -22.66
N PRO A 249 -23.11 4.61 -23.69
CA PRO A 249 -22.09 5.55 -24.17
C PRO A 249 -21.61 6.52 -23.10
N GLN A 250 -22.49 6.90 -22.17
CA GLN A 250 -22.19 7.81 -21.06
C GLN A 250 -21.57 7.11 -19.84
N ALA A 251 -21.46 5.78 -19.83
CA ALA A 251 -20.86 5.06 -18.71
C ALA A 251 -19.40 5.49 -18.50
N ARG A 252 -19.05 5.79 -17.25
CA ARG A 252 -17.67 6.13 -16.88
C ARG A 252 -16.84 4.86 -16.72
N ILE A 253 -15.66 4.84 -17.33
CA ILE A 253 -14.65 3.83 -17.08
C ILE A 253 -13.90 4.24 -15.82
N ILE A 254 -13.72 3.29 -14.90
CA ILE A 254 -13.05 3.53 -13.62
C ILE A 254 -11.99 2.45 -13.36
N VAL A 255 -10.75 2.87 -13.15
CA VAL A 255 -9.64 1.98 -12.76
C VAL A 255 -9.34 2.21 -11.29
N GLY A 256 -8.52 3.22 -10.95
CA GLY A 256 -8.17 3.56 -9.56
C GLY A 256 -9.15 4.47 -8.83
N ASN A 257 -10.18 4.99 -9.52
CA ASN A 257 -11.22 5.87 -8.94
C ASN A 257 -10.72 7.18 -8.30
N THR A 258 -9.47 7.60 -8.57
CA THR A 258 -8.85 8.80 -7.99
C THR A 258 -9.39 10.12 -8.55
N GLU A 259 -10.10 10.11 -9.69
CA GLU A 259 -10.83 11.27 -10.21
C GLU A 259 -12.34 11.14 -9.97
N VAL A 260 -12.95 10.06 -10.47
CA VAL A 260 -14.41 9.86 -10.40
C VAL A 260 -14.93 9.89 -8.96
N GLY A 261 -14.18 9.35 -7.99
CA GLY A 261 -14.54 9.45 -6.57
C GLY A 261 -14.60 10.90 -6.06
N VAL A 262 -13.68 11.75 -6.50
CA VAL A 262 -13.64 13.19 -6.16
C VAL A 262 -14.79 13.93 -6.83
N GLU A 263 -15.08 13.63 -8.10
CA GLU A 263 -16.22 14.22 -8.82
C GLU A 263 -17.56 13.91 -8.13
N VAL A 264 -17.76 12.66 -7.73
CA VAL A 264 -18.97 12.24 -7.02
C VAL A 264 -19.06 12.92 -5.66
N LYS A 265 -17.95 12.98 -4.91
CA LYS A 265 -17.95 13.49 -3.54
C LYS A 265 -18.06 15.02 -3.44
N PHE A 266 -17.31 15.74 -4.27
CA PHE A 266 -17.13 17.19 -4.14
C PHE A 266 -17.77 17.98 -5.27
N LYS A 267 -17.97 17.38 -6.45
CA LYS A 267 -18.64 18.04 -7.59
C LYS A 267 -20.10 17.59 -7.74
N SER A 268 -20.61 16.74 -6.85
CA SER A 268 -21.96 16.17 -6.88
C SER A 268 -22.32 15.49 -8.21
N CYS A 269 -21.31 14.98 -8.92
CA CYS A 269 -21.55 14.25 -10.17
C CYS A 269 -22.23 12.90 -9.89
N VAL A 270 -23.17 12.51 -10.75
CA VAL A 270 -23.87 11.23 -10.64
C VAL A 270 -23.59 10.41 -11.88
N TYR A 271 -23.06 9.20 -11.67
CA TYR A 271 -22.72 8.26 -12.74
C TYR A 271 -23.53 6.97 -12.56
N PRO A 272 -24.67 6.82 -13.24
CA PRO A 272 -25.54 5.66 -13.06
C PRO A 272 -24.92 4.34 -13.49
N VAL A 273 -23.95 4.38 -14.41
CA VAL A 273 -23.25 3.19 -14.92
C VAL A 273 -21.75 3.41 -14.84
N LEU A 274 -21.07 2.49 -14.16
CA LEU A 274 -19.64 2.45 -13.98
C LEU A 274 -19.08 1.14 -14.55
N ILE A 275 -17.96 1.21 -15.27
CA ILE A 275 -17.31 0.05 -15.88
C ILE A 275 -15.86 -0.03 -15.39
N HIS A 276 -15.49 -1.15 -14.79
CA HIS A 276 -14.17 -1.41 -14.23
C HIS A 276 -13.43 -2.47 -15.05
N PRO A 277 -12.48 -2.09 -15.91
CA PRO A 277 -11.95 -2.99 -16.94
C PRO A 277 -10.62 -3.65 -16.54
N THR A 278 -10.29 -3.73 -15.25
CA THR A 278 -9.01 -4.26 -14.74
C THR A 278 -8.79 -5.75 -15.01
N GLN A 279 -9.81 -6.47 -15.48
CA GLN A 279 -9.71 -7.87 -15.90
C GLN A 279 -9.57 -8.03 -17.43
N VAL A 280 -9.56 -6.92 -18.18
CA VAL A 280 -9.35 -6.91 -19.63
C VAL A 280 -7.85 -6.88 -19.91
N LYS A 281 -7.30 -8.02 -20.34
CA LYS A 281 -5.85 -8.24 -20.51
C LYS A 281 -5.18 -7.20 -21.40
N GLU A 282 -5.85 -6.79 -22.48
CA GLU A 282 -5.34 -5.81 -23.43
C GLU A 282 -5.07 -4.44 -22.79
N LEU A 283 -5.76 -4.11 -21.69
CA LEU A 283 -5.61 -2.86 -20.97
C LEU A 283 -4.64 -2.96 -19.79
N THR A 284 -4.21 -4.15 -19.39
CA THR A 284 -3.27 -4.37 -18.28
C THR A 284 -1.91 -4.87 -18.74
N GLN A 285 -1.75 -5.20 -20.02
CA GLN A 285 -0.49 -5.71 -20.57
C GLN A 285 0.54 -4.58 -20.77
N VAL A 286 1.81 -4.94 -20.63
CA VAL A 286 2.95 -4.12 -21.04
C VAL A 286 3.69 -4.87 -22.14
N SER A 287 3.97 -4.20 -23.27
CA SER A 287 4.66 -4.80 -24.41
C SER A 287 5.83 -3.92 -24.85
N TYR A 288 6.89 -4.58 -25.33
CA TYR A 288 8.12 -3.95 -25.78
C TYR A 288 8.18 -4.01 -27.31
N SER A 289 8.51 -2.90 -27.94
CA SER A 289 8.75 -2.80 -29.38
C SER A 289 10.09 -2.13 -29.65
N ASN A 290 10.51 -2.12 -30.92
CA ASN A 290 11.73 -1.43 -31.34
C ASN A 290 11.63 0.10 -31.17
N GLU A 291 10.42 0.65 -31.07
CA GLU A 291 10.14 2.08 -30.94
C GLU A 291 9.96 2.52 -29.48
N GLY A 292 9.75 1.58 -28.55
CA GLY A 292 9.55 1.90 -27.14
C GLY A 292 8.74 0.86 -26.38
N ILE A 293 8.10 1.31 -25.30
CA ILE A 293 7.30 0.47 -24.40
C ILE A 293 5.86 0.92 -24.47
N ASN A 294 4.95 -0.01 -24.76
CA ASN A 294 3.52 0.24 -24.79
C ASN A 294 2.89 -0.26 -23.49
N PHE A 295 2.26 0.65 -22.76
CA PHE A 295 1.53 0.36 -21.53
C PHE A 295 0.03 0.32 -21.80
N GLY A 296 -0.64 -0.74 -21.36
CA GLY A 296 -2.10 -0.78 -21.31
C GLY A 296 -2.65 0.34 -20.42
N SER A 297 -3.83 0.87 -20.74
CA SER A 297 -4.39 2.05 -20.06
C SER A 297 -4.83 1.82 -18.62
N SER A 298 -4.87 0.57 -18.16
CA SER A 298 -5.19 0.18 -16.78
C SER A 298 -3.96 -0.25 -15.97
N VAL A 299 -2.75 -0.18 -16.55
CA VAL A 299 -1.49 -0.36 -15.81
C VAL A 299 -1.35 0.78 -14.81
N THR A 300 -0.94 0.45 -13.58
CA THR A 300 -0.82 1.45 -12.52
C THR A 300 0.40 2.35 -12.72
N LEU A 301 0.35 3.57 -12.17
CA LEU A 301 1.50 4.47 -12.22
C LEU A 301 2.73 3.91 -11.50
N ASP A 302 2.52 3.11 -10.45
CA ASP A 302 3.58 2.42 -9.71
C ASP A 302 4.29 1.36 -10.56
N GLU A 303 3.53 0.54 -11.31
CA GLU A 303 4.09 -0.42 -12.26
C GLU A 303 4.84 0.28 -13.41
N ILE A 304 4.29 1.38 -13.95
CA ILE A 304 4.97 2.18 -14.97
C ILE A 304 6.30 2.70 -14.43
N ASP A 305 6.32 3.32 -13.25
CA ASP A 305 7.53 3.83 -12.62
C ASP A 305 8.57 2.72 -12.38
N SER A 306 8.14 1.57 -11.85
CA SER A 306 9.03 0.43 -11.62
C SER A 306 9.63 -0.12 -12.92
N ILE A 307 8.84 -0.21 -13.99
CA ILE A 307 9.32 -0.71 -15.29
C ILE A 307 10.28 0.29 -15.91
N LEU A 308 9.93 1.58 -15.93
CA LEU A 308 10.79 2.63 -16.49
C LEU A 308 12.11 2.75 -15.74
N LYS A 309 12.11 2.75 -14.41
CA LYS A 309 13.35 2.73 -13.61
C LYS A 309 14.23 1.53 -13.94
N LYS A 310 13.64 0.35 -14.18
CA LYS A 310 14.38 -0.85 -14.57
C LYS A 310 15.00 -0.72 -15.96
N GLU A 311 14.26 -0.19 -16.93
CA GLU A 311 14.79 -0.01 -18.29
C GLU A 311 15.86 1.10 -18.35
N ILE A 312 15.68 2.21 -17.61
CA ILE A 312 16.69 3.27 -17.51
C ILE A 312 18.01 2.74 -16.94
N LYS A 313 17.98 1.80 -15.99
CA LYS A 313 19.19 1.18 -15.42
C LYS A 313 19.93 0.25 -16.39
N LYS A 314 19.29 -0.18 -17.49
CA LYS A 314 19.93 -1.02 -18.52
C LYS A 314 20.60 -0.19 -19.61
N LEU A 315 20.23 1.08 -19.74
CA LEU A 315 20.86 2.05 -20.64
C LEU A 315 22.22 2.47 -20.07
#